data_AF-A0A7C6V192-F1
#
_entry.id   AF-A0A7C6V192-F1
#
_cell.length_a   1.000
_cell.length_b   1.000
_cell.length_c   1.000
_cell.angle_alpha   90.00
_cell.angle_beta   90.00
_cell.angle_gamma   90.00
#
_symmetry.space_group_name_H-M   'P 1'
#
loop_
_entity.id
_entity.type
_entity.pdbx_description
1 polymer ?
#
loop_
_entity_poly.entity_id
_entity_poly.type
_entity_poly.pdbx_seq_one_letter_code
_entity_poly.pdbx_strand_id
1 'polypeptide(L)' 'MKVIITEHAKKRLNNLRQEKITIDDIIQAAREIPAQVPSAARFRGFLAKSGRIFDLVVKDIPSGRLVITVIGK' A
#
# COMPACT_ATOMS: atom_id res chain seq x y z
N MET A 1 -11.60 -1.90 9.27
CA MET A 1 -10.96 -0.60 8.98
C MET A 1 -11.02 -0.31 7.48
N LYS A 2 -11.42 0.91 7.08
CA LYS A 2 -11.45 1.33 5.67
C LYS A 2 -10.02 1.59 5.18
N VAL A 3 -9.68 1.14 3.97
CA VAL A 3 -8.41 1.45 3.30
C VAL A 3 -8.69 2.50 2.23
N ILE A 4 -7.87 3.54 2.16
CA ILE A 4 -8.02 4.67 1.24
C ILE A 4 -6.74 4.76 0.42
N ILE A 5 -6.83 4.45 -0.87
CA ILE A 5 -5.68 4.55 -1.77
C ILE A 5 -5.68 5.94 -2.41
N THR A 6 -4.60 6.69 -2.19
CA THR A 6 -4.45 8.03 -2.78
C THR A 6 -4.34 7.96 -4.29
N GLU A 7 -4.72 9.05 -4.97
CA GLU A 7 -4.51 9.19 -6.41
C GLU A 7 -3.02 9.11 -6.78
N HIS A 8 -2.13 9.57 -5.90
CA HIS A 8 -0.69 9.37 -6.05
C HIS A 8 -0.33 7.88 -6.12
N ALA A 9 -0.78 7.07 -5.15
CA ALA A 9 -0.54 5.64 -5.13
C ALA A 9 -1.16 4.92 -6.35
N LYS A 10 -2.36 5.32 -6.80
CA LYS A 10 -2.97 4.78 -8.02
C LYS A 10 -2.11 5.07 -9.26
N LYS A 11 -1.68 6.32 -9.46
CA LYS A 11 -0.79 6.69 -10.58
C LYS A 11 0.52 5.90 -10.58
N ARG A 12 1.02 5.53 -9.40
CA ARG A 12 2.27 4.76 -9.27
C ARG A 12 2.16 3.35 -9.86
N LEU A 13 0.98 2.75 -9.89
CA LEU A 13 0.73 1.41 -10.45
C LEU A 13 0.93 1.32 -11.96
N ASN A 14 0.88 2.45 -12.67
CA ASN A 14 1.14 2.50 -14.12
C ASN A 14 2.64 2.45 -14.47
N ASN A 15 3.52 2.48 -13.47
CA ASN A 15 4.97 2.41 -13.71
C ASN A 15 5.44 0.95 -13.75
N LEU A 16 6.40 0.65 -14.65
CA LEU A 16 7.01 -0.68 -14.80
C LEU A 16 7.51 -1.28 -13.48
N ARG A 17 8.04 -0.44 -12.59
CA ARG A 17 8.53 -0.85 -11.26
C ARG A 17 7.42 -1.46 -10.38
N GLN A 18 6.16 -1.06 -10.59
CA GLN A 18 4.98 -1.48 -9.82
C GLN A 18 4.08 -2.44 -10.59
N GLU A 19 4.46 -2.83 -11.80
CA GLU A 19 3.67 -3.70 -12.65
C GLU A 19 3.29 -5.01 -11.90
N LYS A 20 2.15 -5.61 -12.20
CA LYS A 20 1.64 -6.81 -11.50
C LYS A 20 1.39 -6.65 -9.98
N ILE A 21 1.43 -5.44 -9.44
CA ILE A 21 0.86 -5.11 -8.12
C ILE A 21 -0.54 -4.56 -8.37
N THR A 22 -1.55 -5.18 -7.77
CA THR A 22 -2.95 -4.80 -7.94
C THR A 22 -3.45 -3.94 -6.77
N ILE A 23 -4.61 -3.30 -6.98
CA ILE A 23 -5.33 -2.61 -5.89
C ILE A 23 -5.68 -3.59 -4.77
N ASP A 24 -6.06 -4.81 -5.11
CA ASP A 24 -6.38 -5.85 -4.11
C ASP A 24 -5.16 -6.20 -3.25
N ASP A 25 -3.97 -6.33 -3.86
CA ASP A 25 -2.72 -6.59 -3.13
C ASP A 25 -2.44 -5.48 -2.12
N ILE A 26 -2.61 -4.21 -2.54
CA ILE A 26 -2.43 -3.05 -1.67
C ILE A 26 -3.44 -3.07 -0.51
N ILE A 27 -4.71 -3.40 -0.79
CA ILE A 27 -5.76 -3.44 0.24
C ILE A 27 -5.46 -4.54 1.26
N GLN A 28 -5.05 -5.73 0.81
CA GLN A 28 -4.70 -6.82 1.71
C GLN A 28 -3.48 -6.46 2.58
N ALA A 29 -2.39 -6.01 1.96
CA ALA A 29 -1.18 -5.59 2.66
C ALA A 29 -1.47 -4.46 3.68
N ALA A 30 -2.31 -3.48 3.33
CA ALA A 30 -2.68 -2.42 4.26
C ALA A 30 -3.50 -2.92 5.46
N ARG A 31 -4.27 -4.01 5.31
CA ARG A 31 -5.05 -4.62 6.39
C ARG A 31 -4.20 -5.50 7.31
N GLU A 32 -3.11 -6.07 6.80
CA GLU A 32 -2.17 -6.89 7.58
C GLU A 32 -1.34 -6.08 8.56
N ILE A 33 -1.10 -4.79 8.29
CA ILE A 33 -0.35 -3.91 9.19
C ILE A 33 -1.10 -3.81 10.53
N PRO A 34 -0.54 -4.31 11.64
CA PRO A 34 -1.21 -4.26 12.93
C PRO A 34 -1.14 -2.85 13.53
N ALA A 35 -1.95 -2.62 14.55
CA ALA A 35 -2.02 -1.38 15.32
C ALA A 35 -2.36 -0.14 14.47
N GLN A 36 -2.45 1.01 15.14
CA GLN A 36 -2.65 2.29 14.50
C GLN A 36 -1.32 2.87 14.04
N VAL A 37 -1.32 3.53 12.88
CA VAL A 37 -0.15 4.16 12.25
C VAL A 37 -0.34 5.69 12.29
N PRO A 38 -0.03 6.39 13.40
CA PRO A 38 -0.37 7.80 13.59
C PRO A 38 0.45 8.76 12.68
N SER A 39 1.63 8.32 12.26
CA SER A 39 2.53 9.06 11.37
C SER A 39 2.82 8.24 10.11
N ALA A 40 3.20 8.91 9.01
CA ALA A 40 3.50 8.20 7.76
C ALA A 40 4.70 7.26 7.95
N ALA A 41 4.48 5.96 7.76
CA ALA A 41 5.49 4.92 7.98
C ALA A 41 5.57 3.95 6.79
N ARG A 42 6.78 3.47 6.51
CA ARG A 42 7.05 2.49 5.45
C ARG A 42 7.09 1.08 6.02
N PHE A 43 6.22 0.23 5.50
CA PHE A 43 6.18 -1.20 5.79
C PHE A 43 6.70 -1.96 4.56
N ARG A 44 7.56 -2.96 4.80
CA ARG A 44 8.36 -3.58 3.74
C ARG A 44 8.03 -5.05 3.57
N GLY A 45 8.19 -5.54 2.34
CA GLY A 45 8.22 -6.98 2.07
C GLY A 45 6.87 -7.66 1.92
N PHE A 46 5.84 -6.93 1.51
CA PHE A 46 4.55 -7.54 1.14
C PHE A 46 4.69 -8.32 -0.16
N LEU A 47 3.98 -9.44 -0.26
CA LEU A 47 3.94 -10.31 -1.42
C LEU A 47 2.63 -10.09 -2.18
N ALA A 48 2.71 -9.66 -3.43
CA ALA A 48 1.54 -9.58 -4.31
C ALA A 48 1.14 -10.99 -4.77
N LYS A 49 -0.12 -11.16 -5.20
CA LYS A 49 -0.61 -12.42 -5.83
C LYS A 49 0.26 -12.88 -7.01
N SER A 50 0.92 -11.94 -7.69
CA SER A 50 1.85 -12.22 -8.79
C SER A 50 3.22 -12.76 -8.36
N GLY A 51 3.50 -12.83 -7.05
CA GLY A 51 4.81 -13.15 -6.49
C GLY A 51 5.74 -11.94 -6.36
N ARG A 52 5.31 -10.75 -6.79
CA ARG A 52 6.13 -9.53 -6.73
C ARG A 52 6.21 -9.00 -5.30
N ILE A 53 7.40 -8.63 -4.86
CA ILE A 53 7.62 -8.03 -3.54
C ILE A 53 7.47 -6.51 -3.65
N PHE A 54 6.74 -5.93 -2.70
CA PHE A 54 6.58 -4.48 -2.63
C PHE A 54 6.53 -3.97 -1.18
N ASP A 55 6.68 -2.66 -1.07
CA ASP A 55 6.56 -1.93 0.19
C ASP A 55 5.40 -0.93 0.08
N LEU A 56 4.82 -0.59 1.23
CA LEU A 56 3.78 0.43 1.36
C LEU A 56 4.25 1.57 2.25
N VAL A 57 3.81 2.79 1.95
CA VAL A 57 3.83 3.89 2.91
C VAL A 57 2.39 4.21 3.28
N VAL A 58 2.06 4.11 4.57
CA VAL A 58 0.70 4.32 5.08
C VAL A 58 0.67 5.31 6.25
N LYS A 59 -0.49 5.92 6.47
CA LYS A 59 -0.83 6.72 7.65
C LYS A 59 -2.30 6.54 7.97
N ASP A 60 -2.64 6.37 9.23
CA ASP A 60 -4.03 6.33 9.67
C ASP A 60 -4.56 7.74 9.89
N ILE A 61 -5.75 7.98 9.36
CA ILE A 61 -6.52 9.22 9.48
C ILE A 61 -7.92 8.88 10.01
N PRO A 62 -8.73 9.85 10.48
CA PRO A 62 -10.06 9.55 11.03
C PRO A 62 -10.98 8.74 10.11
N SER A 63 -10.80 8.84 8.79
CA SER A 63 -11.59 8.10 7.80
C SER A 63 -11.06 6.71 7.45
N GLY A 64 -9.87 6.31 7.93
CA GLY A 64 -9.26 5.00 7.69
C GLY A 64 -7.75 5.04 7.47
N ARG A 65 -7.21 3.94 6.93
CA ARG A 65 -5.79 3.81 6.59
C ARG A 65 -5.51 4.37 5.20
N LEU A 66 -4.80 5.49 5.14
CA LEU A 66 -4.40 6.14 3.90
C LEU A 66 -3.12 5.48 3.36
N VAL A 67 -3.20 4.88 2.16
CA VAL A 67 -2.04 4.41 1.41
C VAL A 67 -1.49 5.56 0.57
N ILE A 68 -0.35 6.08 1.01
CA ILE A 68 0.31 7.25 0.42
C ILE A 68 1.05 6.85 -0.86
N THR A 69 1.82 5.76 -0.84
CA THR A 69 2.53 5.29 -2.04
C THR A 69 2.83 3.79 -1.98
N VAL A 70 3.19 3.24 -3.14
CA VAL A 70 3.56 1.85 -3.38
C VAL A 70 4.95 1.82 -4.03
N ILE A 71 5.80 0.94 -3.55
CA ILE A 71 7.19 0.81 -4.01
C ILE A 71 7.46 -0.66 -4.31
N GLY A 72 7.40 -1.03 -5.59
CA GLY A 72 7.85 -2.33 -6.07
C GLY A 72 9.36 -2.46 -5.98
N LYS A 73 9.81 -3.70 -5.79
CA LYS A 73 11.22 -4.09 -5.86
C LYS A 73 11.55 -4.68 -7.21
#